data_AF-A0A522VES0-F1
#
_entry.id   AF-A0A522VES0-F1
#
_cell.length_a   1.000
_cell.length_b   1.000
_cell.length_c   1.000
_cell.angle_alpha   90.00
_cell.angle_beta   90.00
_cell.angle_gamma   90.00
#
_symmetry.space_group_name_H-M   'P 1'
#
loop_
_entity.id
_entity.type
_entity.pdbx_description
1 polymer ?
#
loop_
_entity_poly.entity_id
_entity_poly.type
_entity_poly.pdbx_seq_one_letter_code
_entity_poly.pdbx_strand_id
1 'polypeptide(L)'
;MTSDINAITGILDLTPELYAGAINPPISFETAQITNPTRKPHKSGHINALMLLLLFLPISGCTDHWKHMEEVRELFRVEHFSKEWPEEVQLSDGRIIEVTQKRRYEKSVHGIAAREAWLRFRLSETNFLEIEWHENLSPMRLDVLEGKPFIVAYPPTYREYVQYGRPKPAYFGFTYENSQWLRLPYANIPESQYDANLLIDNILPEGMTKMTLIDKNSKQFNNHRALGKCAKRVSEERICSWE
;
A
#
# COMPACT_ATOMS: atom_id res chain seq x y z
N MET A 1 16.60 69.97 20.63
CA MET A 1 16.32 69.63 19.22
C MET A 1 16.31 68.12 19.12
N THR A 2 15.15 67.54 19.39
CA THR A 2 14.86 66.11 19.41
C THR A 2 14.39 65.72 18.01
N SER A 3 15.07 64.77 17.38
CA SER A 3 14.73 64.26 16.04
C SER A 3 13.84 63.03 16.15
N ASP A 4 12.70 63.12 15.48
CA ASP A 4 11.62 62.13 15.44
C ASP A 4 11.99 60.85 14.69
N ILE A 5 11.54 59.72 15.24
CA ILE A 5 11.53 58.39 14.61
C ILE A 5 10.12 58.17 14.06
N ASN A 6 9.98 58.13 12.73
CA ASN A 6 8.73 57.72 12.08
C ASN A 6 8.66 56.20 11.97
N ALA A 7 7.73 55.60 12.70
CA ALA A 7 7.32 54.21 12.57
C ALA A 7 6.34 54.07 11.40
N ILE A 8 6.62 53.13 10.49
CA ILE A 8 5.72 52.71 9.42
C ILE A 8 5.02 51.43 9.89
N THR A 9 3.79 51.57 10.39
CA THR A 9 2.86 50.46 10.62
C THR A 9 1.86 50.41 9.46
N GLY A 10 2.11 49.54 8.49
CA GLY A 10 1.12 49.19 7.47
C GLY A 10 0.32 47.98 7.93
N ILE A 11 -0.84 48.24 8.53
CA ILE A 11 -1.86 47.23 8.86
C ILE A 11 -2.70 47.04 7.59
N LEU A 12 -2.67 45.85 7.00
CA LEU A 12 -3.61 45.44 5.97
C LEU A 12 -4.88 44.93 6.66
N ASP A 13 -5.94 45.72 6.58
CA ASP A 13 -7.31 45.31 6.88
C ASP A 13 -7.74 44.21 5.90
N LEU A 14 -7.89 42.98 6.39
CA LEU A 14 -8.62 41.92 5.71
C LEU A 14 -9.98 41.75 6.41
N THR A 15 -11.02 42.24 5.74
CA THR A 15 -12.42 42.06 6.13
C THR A 15 -12.82 40.58 6.11
N PRO A 16 -13.50 40.06 7.15
CA PRO A 16 -14.06 38.72 7.13
C PRO A 16 -15.55 38.79 6.76
N GLU A 17 -15.88 38.72 5.48
CA GLU A 17 -17.27 38.49 5.06
C GLU A 17 -17.33 37.40 3.97
N LEU A 18 -18.30 36.49 4.17
CA LEU A 18 -18.82 35.48 3.25
C LEU A 18 -18.03 34.16 3.11
N TYR A 19 -18.07 33.34 4.17
CA TYR A 19 -18.22 31.89 4.01
C TYR A 19 -19.50 31.43 4.72
N ALA A 20 -20.64 31.68 4.06
CA ALA A 20 -21.92 31.13 4.43
C ALA A 20 -22.05 29.71 3.83
N GLY A 21 -22.27 28.74 4.72
CA GLY A 21 -22.73 27.37 4.54
C GLY A 21 -22.96 26.82 3.13
N ALA A 22 -22.06 25.95 2.68
CA ALA A 22 -22.39 24.82 1.83
C ALA A 22 -22.50 23.57 2.73
N ILE A 23 -23.69 23.34 3.26
CA ILE A 23 -24.04 22.08 3.90
C ILE A 23 -24.17 21.08 2.75
N ASN A 24 -23.15 20.24 2.54
CA ASN A 24 -23.26 19.15 1.58
C ASN A 24 -24.44 18.26 2.01
N PRO A 25 -25.47 18.06 1.16
CA PRO A 25 -26.50 17.09 1.47
C PRO A 25 -25.86 15.70 1.56
N PRO A 26 -26.43 14.79 2.38
CA PRO A 26 -25.99 13.40 2.39
C PRO A 26 -26.09 12.85 0.97
N ILE A 27 -24.96 12.43 0.42
CA ILE A 27 -24.90 11.73 -0.87
C ILE A 27 -25.64 10.40 -0.66
N SER A 28 -26.91 10.37 -1.07
CA SER A 28 -27.65 9.13 -1.25
C SER A 28 -26.99 8.38 -2.40
N PHE A 29 -26.30 7.29 -2.08
CA PHE A 29 -25.87 6.32 -3.08
C PHE A 29 -27.12 5.71 -3.70
N GLU A 30 -27.50 6.19 -4.87
CA GLU A 30 -28.47 5.53 -5.72
C GLU A 30 -27.80 4.24 -6.21
N THR A 31 -28.19 3.13 -5.60
CA THR A 31 -27.74 1.78 -5.97
C THR A 31 -28.21 1.51 -7.40
N ALA A 32 -27.39 1.86 -8.39
CA ALA A 32 -27.58 1.40 -9.75
C ALA A 32 -27.56 -0.13 -9.73
N GLN A 33 -28.73 -0.73 -9.95
CA GLN A 33 -28.91 -2.16 -10.18
C GLN A 33 -28.21 -2.50 -11.50
N ILE A 34 -26.90 -2.75 -11.43
CA ILE A 34 -26.16 -3.33 -12.55
C ILE A 34 -26.65 -4.76 -12.67
N THR A 35 -27.58 -4.98 -13.61
CA THR A 35 -27.97 -6.33 -14.04
C THR A 35 -26.75 -6.98 -14.67
N ASN A 36 -26.04 -7.80 -13.89
CA ASN A 36 -24.92 -8.59 -14.39
C ASN A 36 -25.42 -9.51 -15.53
N PRO A 37 -24.75 -9.53 -16.70
CA PRO A 37 -25.02 -10.56 -17.68
C PRO A 37 -24.72 -11.92 -17.06
N THR A 38 -25.66 -12.84 -17.20
CA THR A 38 -25.61 -14.23 -16.72
C THR A 38 -24.38 -14.94 -17.31
N ARG A 39 -23.24 -14.84 -16.62
CA ARG A 39 -22.07 -15.68 -16.91
C ARG A 39 -22.44 -17.12 -16.60
N LYS A 40 -22.38 -17.97 -17.63
CA LYS A 40 -22.49 -19.42 -17.49
C LYS A 40 -21.53 -19.89 -16.37
N PRO A 41 -21.96 -20.79 -15.48
CA PRO A 41 -21.12 -21.28 -14.40
C PRO A 41 -19.89 -21.94 -15.00
N HIS A 42 -18.73 -21.30 -14.81
CA HIS A 42 -17.46 -21.96 -15.04
C HIS A 42 -17.37 -23.08 -14.00
N LYS A 43 -17.28 -24.32 -14.46
CA LYS A 43 -17.02 -25.48 -13.59
C LYS A 43 -15.65 -25.26 -12.94
N SER A 44 -15.61 -24.55 -11.81
CA SER A 44 -14.44 -24.56 -10.94
C SER A 44 -14.39 -25.97 -10.37
N GLY A 45 -13.29 -26.67 -10.62
CA GLY A 45 -13.05 -27.97 -10.04
C GLY A 45 -13.36 -27.94 -8.56
N HIS A 46 -14.40 -28.67 -8.17
CA HIS A 46 -14.64 -29.08 -6.81
C HIS A 46 -13.47 -29.98 -6.40
N ILE A 47 -12.33 -29.38 -6.07
CA ILE A 47 -11.33 -30.05 -5.25
C ILE A 47 -11.87 -29.98 -3.82
N ASN A 48 -12.77 -30.92 -3.56
CA ASN A 48 -12.92 -31.67 -2.31
C ASN A 48 -13.07 -30.90 -0.99
N ALA A 49 -14.20 -30.21 -0.79
CA ALA A 49 -14.75 -30.09 0.58
C ALA A 49 -15.05 -31.50 1.18
N LEU A 50 -15.26 -32.50 0.32
CA LEU A 50 -15.39 -33.91 0.69
C LEU A 50 -14.06 -34.55 1.18
N MET A 51 -12.88 -34.00 0.84
CA MET A 51 -11.61 -34.48 1.43
C MET A 51 -11.47 -33.98 2.86
N LEU A 52 -11.86 -32.74 3.17
CA LEU A 52 -11.78 -32.26 4.55
C LEU A 52 -12.77 -32.97 5.49
N LEU A 53 -13.92 -33.42 4.99
CA LEU A 53 -14.93 -34.12 5.82
C LEU A 53 -14.61 -35.61 6.04
N LEU A 54 -13.89 -36.27 5.13
CA LEU A 54 -13.50 -37.69 5.28
C LEU A 54 -12.34 -37.92 6.26
N LEU A 55 -11.74 -36.85 6.79
CA LEU A 55 -10.63 -36.90 7.76
C LEU A 55 -11.08 -36.92 9.23
N PHE A 56 -12.40 -36.91 9.50
CA PHE A 56 -12.95 -36.85 10.86
C PHE A 56 -13.79 -38.05 11.27
N LEU A 57 -13.90 -39.10 10.45
CA LEU A 57 -14.50 -40.36 10.90
C LEU A 57 -13.40 -41.21 11.58
N PRO A 58 -13.43 -41.37 12.92
CA PRO A 58 -12.46 -42.21 13.59
C PRO A 58 -12.70 -43.67 13.20
N ILE A 59 -11.94 -44.16 12.22
CA ILE A 59 -11.82 -45.60 11.99
C ILE A 59 -11.00 -46.13 13.17
N SER A 60 -11.68 -46.60 14.21
CA SER A 60 -11.07 -47.14 15.42
C SER A 60 -10.13 -48.29 15.07
N GLY A 61 -8.81 -48.10 15.27
CA GLY A 61 -7.80 -49.16 15.17
C GLY A 61 -6.58 -48.88 14.29
N CYS A 62 -6.48 -47.74 13.59
CA CYS A 62 -5.35 -47.45 12.70
C CYS A 62 -4.47 -46.31 13.23
N THR A 63 -3.40 -46.64 13.96
CA THR A 63 -2.42 -45.64 14.47
C THR A 63 -1.67 -44.92 13.36
N ASP A 64 -1.64 -45.47 12.14
CA ASP A 64 -0.97 -44.87 10.98
C ASP A 64 -1.79 -43.73 10.34
N HIS A 65 -3.11 -43.70 10.56
CA HIS A 65 -3.97 -42.63 10.05
C HIS A 65 -3.65 -41.27 10.68
N TRP A 66 -3.30 -41.25 11.97
CA TRP A 66 -2.98 -40.01 12.70
C TRP A 66 -1.67 -39.37 12.23
N LYS A 67 -0.66 -40.18 11.89
CA LYS A 67 0.62 -39.66 11.36
C LYS A 67 0.43 -38.95 10.03
N HIS A 68 -0.37 -39.52 9.13
CA HIS A 68 -0.66 -38.90 7.83
C HIS A 68 -1.44 -37.59 7.97
N MET A 69 -2.36 -37.52 8.94
CA MET A 69 -3.11 -36.29 9.22
C MET A 69 -2.23 -35.15 9.74
N GLU A 70 -1.26 -35.46 10.59
CA GLU A 70 -0.32 -34.46 11.09
C GLU A 70 0.60 -33.98 9.96
N GLU A 71 1.08 -34.86 9.08
CA GLU A 71 1.84 -34.49 7.88
C GLU A 71 1.02 -33.56 6.96
N VAL A 72 -0.25 -33.86 6.72
CA VAL A 72 -1.14 -32.99 5.93
C VAL A 72 -1.35 -31.64 6.62
N ARG A 73 -1.52 -31.63 7.94
CA ARG A 73 -1.68 -30.38 8.71
C ARG A 73 -0.41 -29.51 8.64
N GLU A 74 0.77 -30.13 8.73
CA GLU A 74 2.06 -29.44 8.58
C GLU A 74 2.25 -28.88 7.17
N LEU A 75 1.78 -29.58 6.13
CA LEU A 75 1.79 -29.06 4.77
C LEU A 75 0.97 -27.78 4.64
N PHE A 76 -0.17 -27.66 5.33
CA PHE A 76 -1.03 -26.46 5.27
C PHE A 76 -0.74 -25.43 6.36
N ARG A 77 0.35 -25.59 7.12
CA ARG A 77 0.73 -24.60 8.14
C ARG A 77 1.02 -23.26 7.48
N VAL A 78 0.36 -22.22 7.98
CA VAL A 78 0.64 -20.84 7.59
C VAL A 78 1.63 -20.26 8.59
N GLU A 79 2.79 -19.84 8.11
CA GLU A 79 3.82 -19.17 8.91
C GLU A 79 3.63 -17.66 8.81
N HIS A 80 3.71 -16.97 9.96
CA HIS A 80 3.70 -15.52 10.02
C HIS A 80 5.04 -15.01 10.52
N PHE A 81 5.58 -13.99 9.86
CA PHE A 81 6.80 -13.32 10.30
C PHE A 81 6.76 -11.85 9.91
N SER A 82 7.64 -11.04 10.49
CA SER A 82 7.79 -9.64 10.09
C SER A 82 9.25 -9.31 9.77
N LYS A 83 9.44 -8.30 8.93
CA LYS A 83 10.74 -7.69 8.66
C LYS A 83 10.60 -6.19 8.74
N GLU A 84 11.64 -5.55 9.23
CA GLU A 84 11.74 -4.10 9.36
C GLU A 84 13.10 -3.66 8.85
N TRP A 85 13.14 -2.60 8.05
CA TRP A 85 14.37 -2.06 7.51
C TRP A 85 14.27 -0.55 7.21
N PRO A 86 15.35 0.20 7.40
CA PRO A 86 15.49 1.55 6.85
C PRO A 86 15.69 1.51 5.33
N GLU A 87 15.12 2.49 4.66
CA GLU A 87 15.17 2.66 3.21
C GLU A 87 15.32 4.12 2.83
N GLU A 88 16.25 4.43 1.92
CA GLU A 88 16.42 5.77 1.37
C GLU A 88 15.40 6.01 0.26
N VAL A 89 14.64 7.10 0.34
CA VAL A 89 13.60 7.43 -0.62
C VAL A 89 13.87 8.82 -1.18
N GLN A 90 13.96 8.92 -2.51
CA GLN A 90 14.01 10.20 -3.20
C GLN A 90 12.58 10.68 -3.48
N LEU A 91 12.25 11.87 -2.97
CA LEU A 91 10.98 12.55 -3.20
C LEU A 91 10.98 13.22 -4.59
N SER A 92 9.82 13.65 -5.07
CA SER A 92 9.71 14.33 -6.39
C SER A 92 10.49 15.64 -6.47
N ASP A 93 10.68 16.32 -5.35
CA ASP A 93 11.49 17.55 -5.27
C ASP A 93 13.01 17.30 -5.18
N GLY A 94 13.43 16.03 -5.27
CA GLY A 94 14.82 15.62 -5.26
C GLY A 94 15.42 15.40 -3.87
N ARG A 95 14.72 15.76 -2.77
CA ARG A 95 15.17 15.44 -1.40
C ARG A 95 15.28 13.92 -1.23
N ILE A 96 16.26 13.50 -0.45
CA ILE A 96 16.42 12.11 -0.03
C ILE A 96 16.12 12.04 1.45
N ILE A 97 15.17 11.18 1.82
CA ILE A 97 14.81 10.92 3.21
C ILE A 97 15.07 9.45 3.55
N GLU A 98 15.19 9.16 4.84
CA GLU A 98 15.18 7.78 5.34
C GLU A 98 13.78 7.44 5.85
N VAL A 99 13.27 6.29 5.42
CA VAL A 99 11.97 5.74 5.78
C VAL A 99 12.19 4.37 6.40
N THR A 100 11.62 4.12 7.57
CA THR A 100 11.58 2.78 8.14
C THR A 100 10.37 2.04 7.59
N GLN A 101 10.59 1.03 6.77
CA GLN A 101 9.56 0.08 6.34
C GLN A 101 9.47 -1.06 7.34
N LYS A 102 8.25 -1.47 7.68
CA LYS A 102 7.98 -2.76 8.32
C LYS A 102 6.92 -3.48 7.53
N ARG A 103 7.03 -4.80 7.41
CA ARG A 103 6.01 -5.65 6.79
C ARG A 103 5.76 -6.89 7.59
N ARG A 104 4.49 -7.29 7.68
CA ARG A 104 4.08 -8.62 8.15
C ARG A 104 3.80 -9.49 6.95
N TYR A 105 4.41 -10.65 6.93
CA TYR A 105 4.28 -11.64 5.89
C TYR A 105 3.47 -12.85 6.36
N GLU A 106 2.86 -13.49 5.38
CA GLU A 106 2.22 -14.78 5.50
C GLU A 106 2.86 -15.72 4.48
N LYS A 107 3.43 -16.82 4.94
CA LYS A 107 4.04 -17.86 4.13
C LYS A 107 3.16 -19.11 4.19
N SER A 108 2.79 -19.60 3.02
CA SER A 108 1.98 -20.80 2.82
C SER A 108 2.58 -21.65 1.69
N VAL A 109 1.93 -22.78 1.40
CA VAL A 109 2.24 -23.59 0.20
C VAL A 109 2.15 -22.81 -1.12
N HIS A 110 1.42 -21.69 -1.13
CA HIS A 110 1.24 -20.84 -2.31
C HIS A 110 2.28 -19.71 -2.41
N GLY A 111 3.25 -19.66 -1.49
CA GLY A 111 4.31 -18.66 -1.46
C GLY A 111 4.17 -17.69 -0.29
N ILE A 112 4.87 -16.55 -0.41
CA ILE A 112 4.94 -15.52 0.63
C ILE A 112 4.24 -14.26 0.12
N ALA A 113 3.34 -13.70 0.93
CA ALA A 113 2.67 -12.44 0.66
C ALA A 113 2.83 -11.47 1.83
N ALA A 114 3.12 -10.20 1.54
CA ALA A 114 2.98 -9.13 2.52
C ALA A 114 1.49 -8.91 2.80
N ARG A 115 1.08 -8.90 4.07
CA ARG A 115 -0.31 -8.73 4.51
C ARG A 115 -0.58 -7.38 5.14
N GLU A 116 0.44 -6.79 5.74
CA GLU A 116 0.42 -5.46 6.36
C GLU A 116 1.77 -4.80 6.11
N ALA A 117 1.73 -3.47 5.96
CA ALA A 117 2.91 -2.65 5.83
C ALA A 117 2.78 -1.40 6.69
N TRP A 118 3.90 -1.00 7.30
CA TRP A 118 4.06 0.26 8.01
C TRP A 118 5.17 1.07 7.35
N LEU A 119 4.97 2.38 7.25
CA LEU A 119 6.00 3.34 6.91
C LEU A 119 6.13 4.36 8.04
N ARG A 120 7.34 4.53 8.58
CA ARG A 120 7.65 5.59 9.53
C ARG A 120 8.71 6.51 8.97
N PHE A 121 8.46 7.81 9.02
CA PHE A 121 9.36 8.82 8.47
C PHE A 121 9.10 10.20 9.07
N ARG A 122 10.03 11.13 8.81
CA ARG A 122 9.96 12.54 9.24
C ARG A 122 10.11 13.44 8.03
N LEU A 123 9.30 14.48 7.93
CA LEU A 123 9.32 15.49 6.87
C LEU A 123 9.32 16.89 7.47
N SER A 124 9.87 17.87 6.75
CA SER A 124 9.83 19.27 7.19
C SER A 124 8.40 19.82 7.25
N GLU A 125 7.53 19.32 6.39
CA GLU A 125 6.11 19.66 6.26
C GLU A 125 5.31 19.30 7.52
N THR A 126 5.80 18.31 8.28
CA THR A 126 5.22 17.89 9.57
C THR A 126 6.02 18.42 10.75
N ASN A 127 6.85 19.45 10.55
CA ASN A 127 7.81 19.95 11.55
C ASN A 127 8.72 18.85 12.11
N PHE A 128 9.10 17.89 11.26
CA PHE A 128 9.88 16.71 11.60
C PHE A 128 9.24 15.79 12.66
N LEU A 129 7.92 15.90 12.87
CA LEU A 129 7.15 14.89 13.60
C LEU A 129 7.28 13.56 12.87
N GLU A 130 7.51 12.49 13.63
CA GLU A 130 7.46 11.13 13.09
C GLU A 130 6.01 10.77 12.78
N ILE A 131 5.75 10.47 11.51
CA ILE A 131 4.44 10.04 11.03
C ILE A 131 4.50 8.57 10.64
N GLU A 132 3.43 7.85 10.96
CA GLU A 132 3.29 6.42 10.65
C GLU A 132 2.09 6.22 9.74
N TRP A 133 2.30 5.56 8.60
CA TRP A 133 1.25 5.00 7.77
C TRP A 133 1.19 3.48 7.98
N HIS A 134 -0.01 2.91 8.07
CA HIS A 134 -0.22 1.47 8.26
C HIS A 134 -1.46 0.99 7.52
N GLU A 135 -1.30 0.03 6.61
CA GLU A 135 -2.42 -0.57 5.88
C GLU A 135 -2.14 -2.04 5.51
N ASN A 136 -3.21 -2.74 5.10
CA ASN A 136 -3.13 -4.05 4.43
C ASN A 136 -2.78 -3.92 2.94
N LEU A 137 -1.92 -2.97 2.57
CA LEU A 137 -1.52 -2.69 1.19
C LEU A 137 0.00 -2.67 1.06
N SER A 138 0.51 -2.87 -0.15
CA SER A 138 1.93 -2.69 -0.45
C SER A 138 2.17 -1.23 -0.85
N PRO A 139 2.92 -0.44 -0.05
CA PRO A 139 3.24 0.93 -0.42
C PRO A 139 4.23 0.92 -1.59
N MET A 140 3.96 1.77 -2.56
CA MET A 140 4.68 1.86 -3.82
C MET A 140 5.42 3.19 -3.94
N ARG A 141 4.79 4.26 -3.49
CA ARG A 141 5.34 5.61 -3.53
C ARG A 141 5.10 6.36 -2.23
N LEU A 142 6.10 7.10 -1.79
CA LEU A 142 5.98 8.15 -0.79
C LEU A 142 6.48 9.47 -1.39
N ASP A 143 5.70 10.53 -1.26
CA ASP A 143 6.04 11.84 -1.80
C ASP A 143 5.42 12.98 -0.97
N VAL A 144 5.63 14.22 -1.43
CA VAL A 144 4.93 15.41 -0.93
C VAL A 144 4.13 16.03 -2.07
N LEU A 145 2.81 16.13 -1.89
CA LEU A 145 1.89 16.75 -2.85
C LEU A 145 1.26 17.97 -2.18
N GLU A 146 1.43 19.16 -2.76
CA GLU A 146 0.87 20.42 -2.23
C GLU A 146 1.24 20.66 -0.75
N GLY A 147 2.48 20.33 -0.37
CA GLY A 147 2.98 20.48 1.00
C GLY A 147 2.48 19.43 1.99
N LYS A 148 1.83 18.36 1.52
CA LYS A 148 1.31 17.28 2.36
C LYS A 148 1.96 15.94 2.03
N PRO A 149 2.33 15.13 3.04
CA PRO A 149 2.77 13.75 2.81
C PRO A 149 1.71 12.97 2.03
N PHE A 150 2.16 12.23 1.03
CA PHE A 150 1.30 11.51 0.10
C PHE A 150 1.87 10.10 -0.16
N ILE A 151 1.00 9.09 -0.13
CA ILE A 151 1.37 7.70 -0.37
C ILE A 151 0.48 7.10 -1.45
N VAL A 152 1.09 6.36 -2.37
CA VAL A 152 0.38 5.45 -3.28
C VAL A 152 0.69 4.02 -2.89
N ALA A 153 -0.35 3.19 -2.77
CA ALA A 153 -0.24 1.78 -2.47
C ALA A 153 -1.12 0.94 -3.41
N TYR A 154 -0.85 -0.36 -3.47
CA TYR A 154 -1.61 -1.33 -4.25
C TYR A 154 -1.85 -2.61 -3.42
N PRO A 155 -2.83 -3.44 -3.77
CA PRO A 155 -3.14 -4.63 -3.00
C PRO A 155 -2.12 -5.74 -3.32
N PRO A 156 -1.50 -6.37 -2.30
CA PRO A 156 -0.49 -7.41 -2.52
C PRO A 156 -1.08 -8.68 -3.14
N THR A 157 -2.35 -9.00 -2.84
CA THR A 157 -3.05 -10.14 -3.45
C THR A 157 -4.51 -9.83 -3.77
N TYR A 158 -5.18 -10.78 -4.42
CA TYR A 158 -6.63 -10.69 -4.69
C TYR A 158 -7.46 -10.54 -3.39
N ARG A 159 -6.98 -11.08 -2.26
CA ARG A 159 -7.67 -10.94 -0.97
C ARG A 159 -7.82 -9.48 -0.58
N GLU A 160 -6.72 -8.73 -0.58
CA GLU A 160 -6.72 -7.31 -0.25
C GLU A 160 -7.43 -6.51 -1.37
N TYR A 161 -7.28 -6.89 -2.64
CA TYR A 161 -8.02 -6.26 -3.72
C TYR A 161 -9.55 -6.30 -3.50
N VAL A 162 -10.07 -7.44 -3.03
CA VAL A 162 -11.48 -7.58 -2.65
C VAL A 162 -11.83 -6.75 -1.41
N GLN A 163 -10.99 -6.82 -0.37
CA GLN A 163 -11.18 -6.07 0.89
C GLN A 163 -11.35 -4.56 0.64
N TYR A 164 -10.63 -4.01 -0.35
CA TYR A 164 -10.66 -2.58 -0.66
C TYR A 164 -11.62 -2.19 -1.80
N GLY A 165 -12.52 -3.09 -2.21
CA GLY A 165 -13.62 -2.78 -3.13
C GLY A 165 -13.29 -2.88 -4.62
N ARG A 166 -12.18 -3.53 -4.98
CA ARG A 166 -11.79 -3.83 -6.38
C ARG A 166 -11.72 -2.60 -7.31
N PRO A 167 -11.00 -1.52 -6.96
CA PRO A 167 -10.90 -0.37 -7.84
C PRO A 167 -10.20 -0.72 -9.17
N LYS A 168 -10.40 0.10 -10.18
CA LYS A 168 -9.72 -0.01 -11.47
C LYS A 168 -9.18 1.37 -11.87
N PRO A 169 -7.86 1.52 -11.99
CA PRO A 169 -6.79 0.58 -11.65
C PRO A 169 -6.69 0.32 -10.13
N ALA A 170 -5.94 -0.71 -9.74
CA ALA A 170 -5.82 -1.17 -8.36
C ALA A 170 -4.86 -0.30 -7.50
N TYR A 171 -4.99 1.02 -7.58
CA TYR A 171 -4.19 1.98 -6.80
C TYR A 171 -5.03 2.67 -5.73
N PHE A 172 -4.38 2.98 -4.62
CA PHE A 172 -4.97 3.65 -3.47
C PHE A 172 -4.07 4.81 -3.06
N GLY A 173 -4.61 6.02 -3.08
CA GLY A 173 -3.92 7.23 -2.64
C GLY A 173 -4.25 7.53 -1.18
N PHE A 174 -3.28 8.07 -0.45
CA PHE A 174 -3.43 8.54 0.91
C PHE A 174 -2.73 9.88 1.06
N THR A 175 -3.33 10.82 1.77
CA THR A 175 -2.69 12.07 2.16
C THR A 175 -2.74 12.25 3.66
N TYR A 176 -1.72 12.88 4.24
CA TYR A 176 -1.65 13.17 5.65
C TYR A 176 -2.11 14.61 5.92
N GLU A 177 -3.25 14.76 6.59
CA GLU A 177 -3.86 16.05 6.92
C GLU A 177 -4.43 16.01 8.32
N ASN A 178 -4.34 17.13 9.05
CA ASN A 178 -4.88 17.24 10.42
C ASN A 178 -4.45 16.08 11.33
N SER A 179 -3.19 15.68 11.22
CA SER A 179 -2.58 14.58 11.95
C SER A 179 -3.15 13.18 11.66
N GLN A 180 -3.82 12.98 10.52
CA GLN A 180 -4.46 11.73 10.14
C GLN A 180 -4.21 11.38 8.67
N TRP A 181 -4.20 10.09 8.37
CA TRP A 181 -4.21 9.61 6.99
C TRP A 181 -5.62 9.60 6.44
N LEU A 182 -5.83 10.28 5.32
CA LEU A 182 -7.08 10.31 4.59
C LEU A 182 -6.92 9.57 3.27
N ARG A 183 -7.86 8.67 2.97
CA ARG A 183 -7.88 7.97 1.69
C ARG A 183 -8.37 8.92 0.59
N LEU A 184 -7.64 8.97 -0.51
CA LEU A 184 -7.96 9.77 -1.67
C LEU A 184 -8.71 8.96 -2.73
N PRO A 185 -9.72 9.55 -3.39
CA PRO A 185 -10.29 8.97 -4.60
C PRO A 185 -9.21 8.76 -5.66
N TYR A 186 -9.33 7.70 -6.45
CA TYR A 186 -8.37 7.40 -7.53
C TYR A 186 -8.21 8.57 -8.52
N ALA A 187 -9.32 9.25 -8.86
CA ALA A 187 -9.32 10.41 -9.76
C ALA A 187 -8.45 11.59 -9.26
N ASN A 188 -8.06 11.59 -7.98
CA ASN A 188 -7.24 12.63 -7.38
C ASN A 188 -5.76 12.23 -7.25
N ILE A 189 -5.36 11.06 -7.77
CA ILE A 189 -3.96 10.64 -7.81
C ILE A 189 -3.34 11.19 -9.10
N PRO A 190 -2.36 12.11 -9.03
CA PRO A 190 -1.70 12.62 -10.22
C PRO A 190 -0.97 11.50 -10.97
N GLU A 191 -1.00 11.51 -12.29
CA GLU A 191 -0.36 10.44 -13.09
C GLU A 191 1.15 10.32 -12.84
N SER A 192 1.82 11.44 -12.54
CA SER A 192 3.23 11.48 -12.16
C SER A 192 3.57 10.70 -10.88
N GLN A 193 2.55 10.30 -10.11
CA GLN A 193 2.69 9.58 -8.85
C GLN A 193 2.55 8.06 -8.99
N TYR A 194 2.42 7.53 -10.21
CA TYR A 194 2.38 6.09 -10.44
C TYR A 194 3.75 5.43 -10.43
N ASP A 195 4.83 6.21 -10.56
CA ASP A 195 6.19 5.68 -10.45
C ASP A 195 6.54 5.33 -9.01
N ALA A 196 7.02 4.12 -8.81
CA ALA A 196 7.41 3.65 -7.50
C ALA A 196 8.81 4.17 -7.10
N ASN A 197 8.93 4.67 -5.87
CA ASN A 197 10.21 5.03 -5.25
C ASN A 197 10.52 4.20 -3.98
N LEU A 198 9.57 3.36 -3.55
CA LEU A 198 9.71 2.39 -2.45
C LEU A 198 9.91 0.98 -2.98
N LEU A 199 10.60 0.12 -2.21
CA LEU A 199 10.80 -1.30 -2.52
C LEU A 199 9.48 -2.11 -2.49
N ILE A 200 8.79 -2.20 -3.63
CA ILE A 200 7.70 -3.11 -3.98
C ILE A 200 8.10 -4.59 -3.77
N ASP A 201 7.25 -5.35 -3.06
CA ASP A 201 7.14 -6.83 -2.97
C ASP A 201 8.35 -7.71 -2.63
N ASN A 202 9.55 -7.16 -2.50
CA ASN A 202 10.69 -7.96 -2.09
C ASN A 202 10.82 -8.02 -0.57
N ILE A 203 10.98 -9.23 -0.04
CA ILE A 203 11.65 -9.44 1.25
C ILE A 203 13.06 -8.89 1.05
N LEU A 204 13.50 -8.01 1.95
CA LEU A 204 14.86 -7.50 1.92
C LEU A 204 15.84 -8.70 1.84
N PRO A 205 16.78 -8.72 0.87
CA PRO A 205 17.70 -9.84 0.73
C PRO A 205 18.41 -10.17 2.04
N GLU A 206 18.67 -11.45 2.26
CA GLU A 206 19.34 -11.89 3.48
C GLU A 206 20.70 -11.20 3.65
N GLY A 207 20.98 -10.72 4.85
CA GLY A 207 22.19 -9.99 5.18
C GLY A 207 22.14 -8.48 4.90
N MET A 208 21.14 -7.97 4.19
CA MET A 208 20.94 -6.52 4.07
C MET A 208 20.26 -5.96 5.33
N THR A 209 20.78 -4.83 5.81
CA THR A 209 20.24 -4.10 6.97
C THR A 209 19.60 -2.78 6.58
N LYS A 210 19.89 -2.25 5.40
CA LYS A 210 19.36 -0.98 4.86
C LYS A 210 19.22 -1.10 3.34
N MET A 211 18.23 -0.41 2.79
CA MET A 211 18.01 -0.28 1.35
C MET A 211 18.40 1.13 0.88
N THR A 212 19.49 1.27 0.15
CA THR A 212 19.94 2.57 -0.37
C THR A 212 19.41 2.85 -1.78
N LEU A 213 19.52 4.10 -2.25
CA LEU A 213 19.20 4.42 -3.66
C LEU A 213 20.14 3.69 -4.64
N ILE A 214 21.39 3.46 -4.26
CA ILE A 214 22.36 2.71 -5.06
C ILE A 214 21.90 1.26 -5.22
N ASP A 215 21.45 0.63 -4.13
CA ASP A 215 20.93 -0.74 -4.16
C ASP A 215 19.72 -0.84 -5.09
N LYS A 216 18.76 0.08 -4.97
CA LYS A 216 17.56 0.11 -5.83
C LYS A 216 17.88 0.28 -7.31
N ASN A 217 18.94 1.02 -7.63
CA ASN A 217 19.38 1.24 -9.00
C ASN A 217 20.24 0.10 -9.57
N SER A 218 20.67 -0.83 -8.73
CA SER A 218 21.48 -1.97 -9.14
C SER A 218 20.71 -2.95 -10.04
N LYS A 219 21.47 -3.70 -10.85
CA LYS A 219 20.90 -4.78 -11.68
C LYS A 219 20.20 -5.86 -10.84
N GLN A 220 20.61 -6.06 -9.60
CA GLN A 220 20.00 -7.07 -8.72
C GLN A 220 18.51 -6.80 -8.49
N PHE A 221 18.12 -5.53 -8.31
CA PHE A 221 16.74 -5.15 -8.06
C PHE A 221 15.97 -4.78 -9.33
N ASN A 222 16.62 -4.14 -10.31
CA ASN A 222 15.94 -3.68 -11.54
C ASN A 222 15.82 -4.73 -12.65
N ASN A 223 16.63 -5.79 -12.61
CA ASN A 223 16.65 -6.82 -13.65
C ASN A 223 15.95 -8.14 -13.24
N HIS A 224 15.25 -8.16 -12.09
CA HIS A 224 14.54 -9.35 -11.67
C HIS A 224 13.33 -9.62 -12.59
N ARG A 225 13.41 -10.71 -13.37
CA ARG A 225 12.41 -11.13 -14.37
C ARG A 225 10.98 -11.26 -13.83
N ALA A 226 10.82 -11.46 -12.52
CA ALA A 226 9.52 -11.63 -11.88
C ALA A 226 8.74 -10.31 -11.71
N LEU A 227 9.42 -9.16 -11.76
CA LEU A 227 8.74 -7.87 -11.85
C LEU A 227 8.30 -7.70 -13.30
N GLY A 228 7.00 -7.86 -13.55
CA GLY A 228 6.41 -7.59 -14.86
C GLY A 228 6.86 -6.22 -15.38
N LYS A 229 6.80 -5.98 -16.70
CA LYS A 229 7.22 -4.69 -17.31
C LYS A 229 6.61 -3.46 -16.60
N CYS A 230 5.47 -3.65 -15.93
CA CYS A 230 4.70 -2.68 -15.14
C CYS A 230 5.16 -2.42 -13.71
N ALA A 231 5.95 -3.31 -13.12
CA ALA A 231 6.49 -3.14 -11.77
C ALA A 231 7.94 -2.62 -11.78
N LYS A 232 8.49 -2.37 -12.97
CA LYS A 232 9.86 -1.90 -13.18
C LYS A 232 9.89 -0.37 -13.11
N ARG A 233 10.66 0.14 -12.16
CA ARG A 233 10.81 1.56 -11.81
C ARG A 233 11.57 2.38 -12.84
N VAL A 234 11.24 3.68 -12.89
CA VAL A 234 11.98 4.80 -13.50
C VAL A 234 12.46 4.51 -14.93
N SER A 235 11.54 4.53 -15.88
CA SER A 235 11.86 4.93 -17.25
C SER A 235 10.70 5.72 -17.82
N GLU A 236 10.98 6.86 -18.45
CA GLU A 236 10.00 7.81 -19.02
C GLU A 236 8.98 7.20 -19.99
N GLU A 237 9.23 5.99 -20.48
CA GLU A 237 8.32 5.24 -21.33
C GLU A 237 7.75 4.06 -20.55
N ARG A 238 6.52 4.16 -20.01
CA ARG A 238 5.64 3.00 -19.77
C ARG A 238 4.24 3.35 -19.25
N ILE A 239 3.24 3.18 -20.12
CA ILE A 239 1.84 3.00 -19.71
C ILE A 239 1.58 1.50 -19.61
N CYS A 240 1.15 1.05 -18.44
CA CYS A 240 0.68 -0.32 -18.28
C CYS A 240 -0.82 -0.40 -18.53
N SER A 241 -1.18 -0.76 -19.75
CA SER A 241 -2.54 -1.18 -20.08
C SER A 241 -2.78 -2.56 -19.47
N TRP A 242 -3.58 -2.62 -18.40
CA TRP A 242 -4.21 -3.84 -17.91
C TRP A 242 -5.48 -4.12 -18.73
N GLU A 243 -5.33 -4.29 -20.04
CA GLU A 243 -6.41 -4.74 -20.94
C GLU A 243 -6.44 -6.26 -21.04
#